data_AF-A0A4Y2MGL8-F1
#
_entry.id   AF-A0A4Y2MGL8-F1
#
_cell.length_a   1.000
_cell.length_b   1.000
_cell.length_c   1.000
_cell.angle_alpha   90.00
_cell.angle_beta   90.00
_cell.angle_gamma   90.00
#
_symmetry.space_group_name_H-M   'P 1'
#
loop_
_entity.id
_entity.type
_entity.pdbx_description
1 polymer ?
#
loop_
_entity_poly.entity_id
_entity_poly.type
_entity_poly.pdbx_seq_one_letter_code
_entity_poly.pdbx_strand_id
1 'polypeptide(L)'
;MASKPDPLTHASRVKALNVSQQVDSAPSRASRVTQKFLTDQQVQFLRPQQWMPNSPDDVLCDYFLWEHLENKLNKRRVSTLSGPSKDY
;
A
#
# COMPACT_ATOMS: atom_id res chain seq x y z
N MET A 1 17.82 1.16 -29.11
CA MET A 1 16.44 1.67 -28.98
C MET A 1 15.78 0.90 -27.84
N ALA A 2 15.51 1.54 -26.70
CA ALA A 2 14.85 0.89 -25.58
C ALA A 2 13.33 0.85 -25.85
N SER A 3 12.79 -0.36 -26.07
CA SER A 3 11.34 -0.56 -26.24
C SER A 3 10.64 -0.26 -24.92
N LYS A 4 9.77 0.74 -24.92
CA LYS A 4 8.96 1.12 -23.76
C LYS A 4 7.90 0.03 -23.56
N PRO A 5 7.75 -0.58 -22.38
CA PRO A 5 6.80 -1.68 -22.21
C PRO A 5 5.36 -1.21 -22.44
N ASP A 6 4.61 -2.00 -23.20
CA ASP A 6 3.22 -1.70 -23.58
C ASP A 6 2.31 -1.56 -22.35
N PRO A 7 1.50 -0.49 -22.25
CA PRO A 7 0.60 -0.24 -21.12
C PRO A 7 -0.36 -1.40 -20.85
N LEU A 8 -0.75 -2.10 -21.92
CA LEU A 8 -1.63 -3.27 -21.88
C LEU A 8 -1.01 -4.49 -21.17
N THR A 9 0.32 -4.61 -21.19
CA THR A 9 1.05 -5.73 -20.56
C THR A 9 1.07 -5.61 -19.04
N HIS A 10 1.16 -4.38 -18.51
CA HIS A 10 1.09 -4.14 -17.07
C HIS A 10 -0.33 -4.38 -16.54
N ALA A 11 -1.34 -3.82 -17.22
CA ALA A 11 -2.74 -3.97 -16.86
C ALA A 11 -3.25 -5.42 -16.96
N SER A 12 -2.70 -6.24 -17.87
CA SER A 12 -3.02 -7.66 -17.98
C SER A 12 -2.44 -8.50 -16.83
N ARG A 13 -1.26 -8.15 -16.30
CA ARG A 13 -0.65 -8.86 -15.15
C ARG A 13 -1.41 -8.63 -13.84
N VAL A 14 -1.93 -7.42 -13.61
CA VAL A 14 -2.79 -7.15 -12.43
C VAL A 14 -4.19 -7.76 -12.54
N LYS A 15 -4.64 -8.18 -13.73
CA LYS A 15 -5.86 -9.00 -13.87
C LYS A 15 -5.66 -10.47 -13.52
N ALA A 16 -4.49 -11.02 -13.85
CA ALA A 16 -4.18 -12.44 -13.61
C ALA A 16 -3.90 -12.74 -12.12
N LEU A 17 -3.47 -11.73 -11.37
CA LEU A 17 -3.36 -11.78 -9.93
C LEU A 17 -4.60 -11.08 -9.37
N ASN A 18 -5.50 -11.80 -8.73
CA ASN A 18 -6.68 -11.24 -8.04
C ASN A 18 -6.23 -10.40 -6.81
N VAL A 19 -5.50 -9.31 -7.04
CA VAL A 19 -4.91 -8.46 -6.01
C VAL A 19 -5.98 -7.51 -5.52
N SER A 20 -6.53 -7.83 -4.34
CA SER A 20 -7.37 -6.91 -3.59
C SER A 20 -6.50 -6.01 -2.74
N GLN A 21 -6.63 -4.69 -2.91
CA GLN A 21 -5.97 -3.71 -2.05
C GLN A 21 -6.80 -3.46 -0.80
N GLN A 22 -6.14 -3.60 0.35
CA GLN A 22 -6.66 -3.24 1.66
C GLN A 22 -6.04 -1.91 2.07
N VAL A 23 -6.90 -0.92 2.27
CA VAL A 23 -6.47 0.47 2.47
C VAL A 23 -7.38 1.09 3.53
N ASP A 24 -6.81 1.78 4.51
CA ASP A 24 -7.58 2.50 5.52
C ASP A 24 -8.47 3.61 4.91
N SER A 25 -9.42 4.09 5.71
CA SER A 25 -10.34 5.17 5.34
C SER A 25 -9.75 6.57 5.50
N ALA A 26 -8.41 6.73 5.52
CA ALA A 26 -7.79 8.04 5.68
C ALA A 26 -8.26 9.03 4.58
N PRO A 27 -8.45 10.33 4.87
CA PRO A 27 -9.07 11.28 3.94
C PRO A 27 -8.37 11.39 2.57
N SER A 28 -7.04 11.28 2.55
CA SER A 28 -6.25 11.29 1.31
C SER A 28 -6.52 10.06 0.43
N ARG A 29 -6.85 8.92 1.05
CA ARG A 29 -7.13 7.65 0.38
C ARG A 29 -8.60 7.54 -0.03
N ALA A 30 -9.50 8.13 0.75
CA ALA A 30 -10.91 8.29 0.42
C ALA A 30 -11.21 9.39 -0.61
N SER A 31 -10.19 10.16 -1.05
CA SER A 31 -10.34 11.19 -2.07
C SER A 31 -10.80 10.62 -3.40
N ARG A 32 -11.66 11.37 -4.09
CA ARG A 32 -12.16 11.03 -5.43
C ARG A 32 -11.04 10.80 -6.44
N VAL A 33 -9.94 11.56 -6.35
CA VAL A 33 -8.79 11.41 -7.26
C VAL A 33 -8.14 10.04 -7.08
N THR A 34 -7.90 9.65 -5.83
CA THR A 34 -7.28 8.36 -5.47
C THR A 34 -8.20 7.19 -5.84
N GLN A 35 -9.49 7.27 -5.51
CA GLN A 35 -10.47 6.23 -5.86
C GLN A 35 -10.61 6.05 -7.38
N LYS A 36 -10.63 7.16 -8.12
CA LYS A 36 -10.68 7.13 -9.59
C LYS A 36 -9.42 6.47 -10.16
N PHE A 37 -8.24 6.84 -9.66
CA PHE A 37 -6.98 6.21 -10.07
C PHE A 37 -6.99 4.69 -9.85
N LEU A 38 -7.44 4.22 -8.67
CA LEU A 38 -7.53 2.79 -8.37
C LEU A 38 -8.53 2.05 -9.28
N THR A 39 -9.67 2.68 -9.56
CA THR A 39 -10.69 2.13 -10.47
C THR A 39 -10.17 2.07 -11.92
N ASP A 40 -9.48 3.12 -12.38
CA ASP A 40 -8.87 3.18 -13.72
C ASP A 40 -7.78 2.11 -13.89
N GLN A 41 -7.06 1.79 -12.81
CA GLN A 41 -6.09 0.67 -12.76
C GLN A 41 -6.75 -0.71 -12.63
N GLN A 42 -8.08 -0.78 -12.56
CA GLN A 42 -8.86 -2.02 -12.40
C GLN A 42 -8.45 -2.85 -11.18
N VAL A 43 -7.93 -2.18 -10.15
CA VAL A 43 -7.57 -2.81 -8.89
C VAL A 43 -8.84 -3.02 -8.09
N GLN A 44 -9.06 -4.25 -7.63
CA GLN A 44 -10.12 -4.51 -6.66
C GLN A 44 -9.69 -3.90 -5.32
N PHE A 45 -10.52 -3.07 -4.72
CA PHE A 45 -10.26 -2.51 -3.40
C PHE A 45 -11.52 -2.52 -2.55
N LEU A 46 -11.34 -2.67 -1.24
CA LEU A 46 -12.45 -2.55 -0.29
C LEU A 46 -12.87 -1.08 -0.22
N ARG A 47 -14.16 -0.81 -0.45
CA ARG A 47 -14.64 0.56 -0.35
C ARG A 47 -14.49 1.04 1.09
N PRO A 48 -14.21 2.35 1.33
CA PRO A 48 -14.11 2.90 2.67
C PRO A 48 -15.35 2.62 3.55
N GLN A 49 -16.53 2.48 2.93
CA GLN A 49 -17.78 2.14 3.61
C GLN A 49 -17.90 0.66 4.02
N GLN A 50 -17.15 -0.22 3.35
CA GLN A 50 -17.05 -1.64 3.71
C GLN A 50 -16.02 -1.88 4.81
N TRP A 51 -15.27 -0.84 5.20
CA TRP A 51 -14.24 -0.90 6.23
C TRP A 51 -14.80 -0.58 7.61
N MET A 52 -14.27 -1.21 8.66
CA MET A 52 -14.62 -0.87 10.04
C MET A 52 -13.93 0.45 10.45
N PRO A 53 -14.69 1.51 10.82
CA PRO A 53 -14.08 2.77 11.23
C PRO A 53 -13.21 2.56 12.47
N ASN A 54 -12.01 3.16 12.49
CA ASN A 54 -11.07 3.14 13.63
C ASN A 54 -10.55 1.76 14.05
N SER A 55 -10.48 0.78 13.14
CA SER A 55 -9.86 -0.52 13.40
C SER A 55 -8.46 -0.59 12.78
N PRO A 56 -7.39 -0.20 13.51
CA PRO A 56 -6.01 -0.42 13.08
C PRO A 56 -5.65 -1.91 13.05
N ASP A 57 -6.32 -2.72 13.86
CA ASP A 57 -6.09 -4.18 13.97
C ASP A 57 -6.49 -4.93 12.69
N ASP A 58 -7.36 -4.36 11.86
CA ASP A 58 -7.78 -4.97 10.60
C ASP A 58 -6.79 -4.73 9.45
N VAL A 59 -5.83 -3.80 9.59
CA VAL A 59 -4.81 -3.56 8.57
C VAL A 59 -3.58 -4.43 8.87
N LEU A 60 -3.35 -5.46 8.07
CA LEU A 60 -2.17 -6.34 8.20
C LEU A 60 -0.84 -5.58 8.28
N CYS A 61 -0.74 -4.41 7.65
CA CYS A 61 0.43 -3.54 7.74
C CYS A 61 0.60 -2.90 9.13
N ASP A 62 -0.48 -2.46 9.77
CA ASP A 62 -0.40 -1.72 11.03
C ASP A 62 -0.21 -2.65 12.22
N TYR A 63 -0.74 -3.88 12.18
CA TYR A 63 -0.50 -4.85 13.25
C TYR A 63 0.84 -5.56 13.06
N PHE A 64 1.05 -6.26 11.94
CA PHE A 64 2.20 -7.17 11.80
C PHE A 64 3.48 -6.46 11.34
N LEU A 65 3.39 -5.66 10.27
CA LEU A 65 4.58 -5.04 9.69
C LEU A 65 5.09 -3.92 10.62
N TRP A 66 4.22 -3.09 11.15
CA TRP A 66 4.60 -2.02 12.06
C TRP A 66 5.20 -2.55 13.36
N GLU A 67 4.60 -3.56 14.01
CA GLU A 67 5.16 -4.17 15.23
C GLU A 67 6.57 -4.72 14.99
N HIS A 68 6.79 -5.39 13.86
CA HIS A 68 8.12 -5.91 13.50
C HIS A 68 9.14 -4.79 13.24
N LEU A 69 8.72 -3.74 12.53
CA LEU A 69 9.56 -2.58 12.24
C LEU A 69 9.90 -1.82 13.53
N GLU A 70 8.93 -1.58 14.39
CA GLU A 70 9.09 -0.90 15.67
C GLU A 70 10.08 -1.65 16.56
N ASN A 71 9.94 -2.98 16.69
CA ASN A 71 10.87 -3.81 17.45
C ASN A 71 12.32 -3.76 16.93
N LYS A 72 12.51 -3.61 15.61
CA LYS A 72 13.83 -3.47 15.00
C LYS A 72 14.41 -2.06 15.17
N LEU A 73 13.58 -1.03 15.02
CA LEU A 73 13.97 0.37 15.09
C LEU A 73 14.22 0.82 16.53
N ASN A 74 13.44 0.37 17.52
CA ASN A 74 13.64 0.69 18.93
C ASN A 74 15.00 0.19 19.46
N LYS A 75 15.60 -0.80 18.81
CA LYS A 75 16.95 -1.31 19.13
C LYS A 75 18.07 -0.51 18.46
N ARG A 76 17.75 0.44 17.57
CA ARG A 76 18.72 1.22 16.79
C ARG A 76 18.57 2.71 17.08
N ARG A 77 19.69 3.39 17.30
CA ARG A 77 19.73 4.86 17.35
C ARG A 77 19.87 5.40 15.94
N VAL A 78 18.76 5.78 15.31
CA VAL A 78 18.75 6.40 13.98
C VAL A 78 18.82 7.92 14.15
N SER A 79 19.91 8.54 13.68
CA SER A 79 20.14 9.99 13.78
C SER A 79 20.14 10.70 12.41
N THR A 80 19.94 9.96 11.32
CA THR A 80 20.03 10.50 9.96
C THR A 80 19.02 9.84 9.05
N LEU A 81 18.43 10.61 8.13
CA LEU A 81 17.45 10.15 7.14
C LEU A 81 17.99 9.04 6.21
N SER A 82 19.31 8.94 6.03
CA SER A 82 19.96 7.87 5.26
C SER A 82 20.23 6.58 6.05
N GLY A 83 20.13 6.63 7.38
CA GLY A 83 20.38 5.50 8.27
C GLY A 83 19.47 4.27 8.06
N PRO A 84 18.15 4.40 7.81
CA PRO A 84 17.25 3.23 7.79
C PRO A 84 17.37 2.36 6.52
N SER A 85 18.02 2.84 5.45
CA SER A 85 18.10 2.11 4.17
C SER A 85 19.16 0.99 4.14
N LYS A 86 20.02 0.87 5.15
CA LYS A 86 21.28 0.10 5.02
C LYS A 86 21.17 -1.38 5.38
N ASP A 87 20.00 -1.82 5.87
CA ASP A 87 19.80 -3.16 6.44
C ASP A 87 18.50 -3.85 5.96
N TYR A 88 17.94 -3.40 4.84
CA TYR A 88 16.79 -4.02 4.16
C TYR A 88 17.16 -4.41 2.73
#